data_AF-A0A822ENY8-F1
#
_entry.id   AF-A0A822ENY8-F1
#
_cell.length_a   1.000
_cell.length_b   1.000
_cell.length_c   1.000
_cell.angle_alpha   90.00
_cell.angle_beta   90.00
_cell.angle_gamma   90.00
#
_symmetry.space_group_name_H-M   'P 1'
#
loop_
_entity.id
_entity.type
_entity.pdbx_description
1 polymer ?
#
loop_
_entity_poly.entity_id
_entity_poly.type
_entity_poly.pdbx_seq_one_letter_code
_entity_poly.pdbx_strand_id
1 'polypeptide(L)'
;MNKRERYTKETMSEYVAILYNRFMDKNFVTQLIQYMILADEKNELNFNIHRFRMFKGLFRNFGIDLMDHFMEQLDILIHEKMIEKQEGCHRVAAEIVAGMIRGSKYWTLEMLKKLWQKLIPFLNEVCTNLSPETLSCWDSCFKFGM
;
A
#
# COMPACT_ATOMS: atom_id res chain seq x y z
N MET A 1 -14.48 -15.56 9.67
CA MET A 1 -15.02 -14.22 9.37
C MET A 1 -15.57 -14.22 7.95
N ASN A 2 -16.80 -13.75 7.77
CA ASN A 2 -17.37 -13.56 6.43
C ASN A 2 -16.44 -12.64 5.62
N LYS A 3 -16.21 -12.92 4.33
CA LYS A 3 -15.35 -12.06 3.48
C LYS A 3 -15.84 -10.61 3.37
N ARG A 4 -17.11 -10.36 3.75
CA ARG A 4 -17.75 -9.03 3.76
C ARG A 4 -17.65 -8.30 5.11
N GLU A 5 -17.31 -9.02 6.18
CA GLU A 5 -17.20 -8.43 7.52
C GLU A 5 -15.78 -7.92 7.75
N ARG A 6 -15.69 -6.68 8.27
CA ARG A 6 -14.46 -6.03 8.69
C ARG A 6 -14.42 -5.95 10.20
N TYR A 7 -13.22 -5.83 10.74
CA TYR A 7 -13.07 -5.54 12.15
C TYR A 7 -13.40 -4.08 12.42
N THR A 8 -14.30 -3.87 13.38
CA THR A 8 -14.53 -2.59 14.06
C THR A 8 -13.82 -2.62 15.40
N LYS A 9 -13.60 -1.45 16.03
CA LYS A 9 -12.97 -1.38 17.37
C LYS A 9 -13.65 -2.29 18.42
N GLU A 10 -14.95 -2.52 18.27
CA GLU A 10 -15.76 -3.35 19.17
C GLU A 10 -15.69 -4.85 18.86
N THR A 11 -15.29 -5.25 17.65
CA THR A 11 -15.31 -6.65 17.18
C THR A 11 -13.92 -7.26 17.04
N MET A 12 -12.86 -6.48 17.28
CA MET A 12 -11.48 -6.97 17.28
C MET A 12 -11.20 -7.86 18.49
N SER A 13 -10.74 -9.09 18.24
CA SER A 13 -10.05 -9.86 19.29
C SER A 13 -8.75 -9.17 19.69
N GLU A 14 -8.22 -9.47 20.88
CA GLU A 14 -6.96 -8.93 21.39
C GLU A 14 -5.80 -8.98 20.36
N TYR A 15 -5.57 -10.13 19.73
CA TYR A 15 -4.51 -10.28 18.72
C TYR A 15 -4.67 -9.35 17.50
N VAL A 16 -5.91 -9.12 17.08
CA VAL A 16 -6.23 -8.24 15.95
C VAL A 16 -6.06 -6.79 16.35
N ALA A 17 -6.42 -6.43 17.58
CA ALA A 17 -6.21 -5.09 18.12
C ALA A 17 -4.71 -4.75 18.22
N ILE A 18 -3.85 -5.70 18.60
CA ILE A 18 -2.39 -5.51 18.59
C ILE A 18 -1.89 -5.15 17.19
N LEU A 19 -2.32 -5.91 16.17
CA LEU A 19 -1.98 -5.63 14.78
C LEU A 19 -2.49 -4.25 14.33
N TYR A 20 -3.76 -3.95 14.60
CA TYR A 20 -4.36 -2.65 14.28
C TYR A 20 -3.57 -1.50 14.90
N ASN A 21 -3.34 -1.54 16.21
CA ASN A 21 -2.61 -0.51 16.94
C ASN A 21 -1.19 -0.33 16.41
N ARG A 22 -0.53 -1.43 16.03
CA ARG A 22 0.83 -1.37 15.48
C ARG A 22 0.87 -0.72 14.09
N PHE A 23 -0.11 -1.00 13.23
CA PHE A 23 -0.21 -0.35 11.90
C PHE A 23 -0.80 1.07 11.94
N MET A 24 -1.42 1.47 13.05
CA MET A 24 -1.80 2.87 13.30
C MET A 24 -0.62 3.73 13.77
N ASP A 25 0.47 3.12 14.26
CA ASP A 25 1.69 3.83 14.65
C ASP A 25 2.49 4.26 13.41
N LYS A 26 2.51 5.57 13.16
CA LYS A 26 3.19 6.16 12.00
C LYS A 26 4.69 5.83 11.95
N ASN A 27 5.34 5.75 13.11
CA ASN A 27 6.77 5.47 13.17
C ASN A 27 7.05 4.02 12.77
N PHE A 28 6.23 3.09 13.23
CA PHE A 28 6.34 1.69 12.85
C PHE A 28 6.16 1.50 11.35
N VAL A 29 5.12 2.07 10.75
CA VAL A 29 4.86 1.93 9.31
C VAL A 29 5.98 2.56 8.49
N THR A 30 6.46 3.75 8.88
CA THR A 30 7.59 4.40 8.20
C THR A 30 8.84 3.51 8.22
N GLN A 31 9.20 2.98 9.40
CA GLN A 31 10.35 2.06 9.54
C GLN A 31 10.15 0.78 8.73
N LEU A 32 8.95 0.19 8.78
CA LEU A 32 8.63 -1.02 8.02
C LEU A 32 8.84 -0.81 6.52
N ILE A 33 8.34 0.30 5.97
CA ILE A 33 8.50 0.67 4.57
C ILE A 33 9.98 0.87 4.22
N GLN A 34 10.74 1.57 5.07
CA GLN A 34 12.18 1.75 4.88
C GLN A 34 12.92 0.40 4.84
N TYR A 35 12.60 -0.53 5.74
CA TYR A 35 13.18 -1.86 5.71
C TYR A 35 12.79 -2.63 4.44
N MET A 36 11.56 -2.49 3.95
CA MET A 36 11.15 -3.12 2.69
C MET A 36 11.95 -2.61 1.48
N ILE A 37 12.26 -1.31 1.45
CA ILE A 37 13.07 -0.71 0.39
C ILE A 37 14.51 -1.23 0.45
N LEU A 38 15.08 -1.34 1.66
CA LEU A 38 16.47 -1.75 1.87
C LEU A 38 16.71 -3.26 1.75
N ALA A 39 15.71 -4.08 2.05
CA ALA A 39 15.85 -5.54 2.09
C ALA A 39 16.01 -6.17 0.70
N ASP A 40 15.78 -5.41 -0.37
CA ASP A 40 15.81 -5.94 -1.72
C ASP A 40 17.21 -5.74 -2.33
N GLU A 41 17.83 -6.84 -2.76
CA GLU A 41 19.08 -6.81 -3.50
C GLU A 41 18.85 -6.24 -4.91
N LYS A 42 19.80 -5.47 -5.45
CA LYS A 42 19.67 -4.78 -6.76
C LYS A 42 19.26 -5.70 -7.92
N ASN A 43 19.48 -7.01 -7.83
CA ASN A 43 19.19 -7.98 -8.89
C ASN A 43 17.83 -8.68 -8.73
N GLU A 44 17.09 -8.41 -7.65
CA GLU A 44 15.78 -9.01 -7.36
C GLU A 44 14.69 -7.95 -7.10
N LEU A 45 14.76 -6.80 -7.77
CA LEU A 45 13.80 -5.69 -7.64
C LEU A 45 12.42 -5.99 -8.25
N ASN A 46 11.97 -7.24 -8.19
CA ASN A 46 10.66 -7.69 -8.64
C ASN A 46 9.57 -7.37 -7.63
N PHE A 47 8.35 -7.19 -8.12
CA PHE A 47 7.15 -7.02 -7.29
C PHE A 47 6.98 -8.19 -6.31
N ASN A 48 6.96 -7.89 -5.02
CA ASN A 48 6.87 -8.89 -3.98
C ASN A 48 5.41 -9.28 -3.69
N ILE A 49 5.01 -10.46 -4.19
CA ILE A 49 3.65 -10.98 -4.03
C ILE A 49 3.24 -11.17 -2.56
N HIS A 50 4.19 -11.41 -1.65
CA HIS A 50 3.91 -11.61 -0.23
C HIS A 50 3.61 -10.27 0.46
N ARG A 51 4.38 -9.21 0.16
CA ARG A 51 4.11 -7.85 0.65
C ARG A 51 2.77 -7.33 0.14
N PHE A 52 2.50 -7.49 -1.15
CA PHE A 52 1.18 -7.22 -1.73
C PHE A 52 0.04 -7.93 -0.98
N ARG A 53 0.17 -9.24 -0.72
CA ARG A 53 -0.85 -10.02 0.00
C ARG A 53 -1.03 -9.54 1.44
N MET A 54 0.05 -9.10 2.09
CA MET A 54 0.01 -8.49 3.42
C MET A 54 -0.82 -7.20 3.39
N PHE A 55 -0.48 -6.24 2.52
CA PHE A 55 -1.23 -4.99 2.38
C PHE A 55 -2.69 -5.21 2.01
N LYS A 56 -2.98 -6.14 1.08
CA LYS A 56 -4.34 -6.57 0.77
C LYS A 56 -5.09 -7.04 2.02
N GLY A 57 -4.44 -7.84 2.87
CA GLY A 57 -5.01 -8.30 4.13
C GLY A 57 -5.33 -7.15 5.08
N LEU A 58 -4.40 -6.20 5.23
CA LEU A 58 -4.57 -5.02 6.08
C LEU A 58 -5.78 -4.19 5.65
N PHE A 59 -5.83 -3.75 4.39
CA PHE A 59 -6.95 -2.93 3.90
C PHE A 59 -8.28 -3.69 3.86
N ARG A 60 -8.26 -5.01 3.62
CA ARG A 60 -9.47 -5.83 3.71
C ARG A 60 -10.01 -5.88 5.14
N ASN A 61 -9.14 -6.05 6.13
CA ASN A 61 -9.55 -6.31 7.52
C ASN A 61 -9.85 -5.02 8.30
N PHE A 62 -9.05 -3.96 8.10
CA PHE A 62 -9.11 -2.71 8.87
C PHE A 62 -9.72 -1.54 8.10
N GLY A 63 -9.84 -1.65 6.78
CA GLY A 63 -10.58 -0.68 5.98
C GLY A 63 -9.88 0.67 5.83
N ILE A 64 -10.67 1.74 5.93
CA ILE A 64 -10.28 3.11 5.58
C ILE A 64 -9.42 3.79 6.65
N ASP A 65 -9.46 3.32 7.89
CA ASP A 65 -8.74 3.92 9.02
C ASP A 65 -7.23 4.05 8.76
N LEU A 66 -6.65 3.06 8.06
CA LEU A 66 -5.22 3.04 7.71
C LEU A 66 -4.91 3.85 6.45
N MET A 67 -5.93 4.15 5.62
CA MET A 67 -5.74 4.69 4.27
C MET A 67 -4.99 6.01 4.28
N ASP A 68 -5.37 6.94 5.15
CA ASP A 68 -4.79 8.28 5.16
C ASP A 68 -3.30 8.24 5.50
N HIS A 69 -2.91 7.39 6.44
CA HIS A 69 -1.52 7.23 6.80
C HIS A 69 -0.69 6.60 5.68
N PHE A 70 -1.23 5.57 4.99
CA PHE A 70 -0.54 4.99 3.84
C PHE A 70 -0.47 5.96 2.65
N MET A 71 -1.48 6.82 2.44
CA MET A 71 -1.41 7.85 1.40
C MET A 71 -0.31 8.88 1.66
N GLU A 72 -0.11 9.30 2.91
CA GLU A 72 1.04 10.16 3.28
C GLU A 72 2.38 9.49 2.96
N GLN A 73 2.51 8.18 3.26
CA GLN A 73 3.73 7.44 2.94
C GLN A 73 3.94 7.26 1.44
N LEU A 74 2.88 6.96 0.69
CA LEU A 74 2.93 6.83 -0.77
C LEU A 74 3.44 8.11 -1.44
N ASP A 75 2.98 9.28 -0.98
CA ASP A 75 3.45 10.58 -1.46
C ASP A 75 4.96 10.75 -1.24
N ILE A 76 5.46 10.41 -0.05
CA ILE A 76 6.90 10.45 0.25
C ILE A 76 7.70 9.53 -0.67
N LEU A 77 7.18 8.33 -0.96
CA LEU A 77 7.88 7.33 -1.78
C LEU A 77 8.04 7.76 -3.24
N ILE A 78 6.98 8.30 -3.85
CA ILE A 78 7.03 8.71 -5.26
C ILE A 78 7.83 9.99 -5.48
N HIS A 79 8.05 10.78 -4.42
CA HIS A 79 8.85 12.00 -4.42
C HIS A 79 10.30 11.79 -3.95
N GLU A 80 10.75 10.53 -3.81
CA GLU A 80 12.14 10.23 -3.46
C GLU A 80 13.10 10.81 -4.51
N LYS A 81 14.12 11.53 -4.03
CA LYS A 81 15.09 12.26 -4.87
C LYS A 81 16.39 11.47 -5.07
N MET A 82 16.69 10.53 -4.17
CA MET A 82 17.84 9.65 -4.30
C MET A 82 17.58 8.63 -5.40
N ILE A 83 18.25 8.79 -6.55
CA ILE A 83 18.10 7.94 -7.73
C ILE A 83 18.30 6.46 -7.37
N GLU A 84 19.27 6.15 -6.50
CA GLU A 84 19.54 4.77 -6.08
C GLU A 84 18.42 4.13 -5.25
N LYS A 85 17.48 4.92 -4.72
CA LYS A 85 16.32 4.43 -3.95
C LYS A 85 15.01 4.49 -4.71
N GLN A 86 14.92 5.30 -5.77
CA GLN A 86 13.67 5.54 -6.51
C GLN A 86 13.00 4.24 -6.95
N GLU A 87 13.73 3.32 -7.58
CA GLU A 87 13.16 2.04 -8.04
C GLU A 87 12.56 1.23 -6.87
N GLY A 88 13.26 1.16 -5.74
CA GLY A 88 12.76 0.50 -4.53
C GLY A 88 11.54 1.18 -3.94
N CYS A 89 11.54 2.51 -3.88
CA CYS A 89 10.41 3.31 -3.41
C CYS A 89 9.17 3.10 -4.28
N HIS A 90 9.32 3.18 -5.61
CA HIS A 90 8.21 2.96 -6.55
C HIS A 90 7.69 1.52 -6.51
N ARG A 91 8.56 0.50 -6.33
CA ARG A 91 8.12 -0.90 -6.11
C ARG A 91 7.27 -1.03 -4.85
N VAL A 92 7.76 -0.55 -3.71
CA VAL A 92 7.00 -0.67 -2.45
C VAL A 92 5.70 0.13 -2.52
N ALA A 93 5.70 1.30 -3.16
CA ALA A 93 4.50 2.06 -3.44
C ALA A 93 3.49 1.27 -4.29
N ALA A 94 3.96 0.65 -5.38
CA ALA A 94 3.17 -0.23 -6.25
C ALA A 94 2.54 -1.41 -5.47
N GLU A 95 3.29 -2.05 -4.57
CA GLU A 95 2.79 -3.15 -3.74
C GLU A 95 1.69 -2.70 -2.76
N ILE A 96 1.86 -1.54 -2.13
CA ILE A 96 0.88 -0.94 -1.22
C ILE A 96 -0.39 -0.58 -2.00
N VAL A 97 -0.26 0.10 -3.14
CA VAL A 97 -1.39 0.52 -3.98
C VAL A 97 -2.17 -0.68 -4.49
N ALA A 98 -1.50 -1.69 -5.03
CA ALA A 98 -2.15 -2.93 -5.45
C ALA A 98 -2.89 -3.61 -4.29
N GLY A 99 -2.26 -3.65 -3.11
CA GLY A 99 -2.87 -4.16 -1.88
C GLY A 99 -4.13 -3.38 -1.49
N MET A 100 -4.09 -2.06 -1.57
CA MET A 100 -5.21 -1.16 -1.26
C MET A 100 -6.39 -1.37 -2.19
N ILE A 101 -6.16 -1.42 -3.51
CA ILE A 101 -7.21 -1.66 -4.51
C ILE A 101 -7.83 -3.05 -4.31
N ARG A 102 -7.02 -4.10 -4.16
CA ARG A 102 -7.54 -5.47 -4.00
C ARG A 102 -8.17 -5.71 -2.64
N GLY A 103 -7.73 -4.99 -1.60
CA GLY A 103 -8.28 -5.03 -0.26
C GLY A 103 -9.64 -4.33 -0.17
N SER A 104 -9.91 -3.35 -1.04
CA SER A 104 -11.15 -2.57 -1.04
C SER A 104 -12.33 -3.25 -1.73
N LYS A 105 -12.17 -4.47 -2.27
CA LYS A 105 -13.21 -5.23 -2.99
C LYS A 105 -14.58 -5.28 -2.29
N TYR A 106 -14.60 -5.34 -0.96
CA TYR A 106 -15.82 -5.43 -0.15
C TYR A 106 -16.09 -4.16 0.68
N TRP A 107 -15.45 -3.05 0.35
CA TRP A 107 -15.69 -1.75 1.00
C TRP A 107 -17.08 -1.20 0.63
N THR A 108 -17.60 -0.31 1.48
CA THR A 108 -18.83 0.41 1.16
C THR A 108 -18.58 1.38 0.01
N LEU A 109 -19.64 1.79 -0.68
CA LEU A 109 -19.53 2.77 -1.76
C LEU A 109 -18.89 4.09 -1.29
N GLU A 110 -19.19 4.53 -0.08
CA GLU A 110 -18.60 5.76 0.49
C GLU A 110 -17.08 5.62 0.67
N MET A 111 -16.61 4.49 1.21
CA MET A 111 -15.19 4.22 1.37
C MET A 111 -14.49 4.13 0.01
N LEU A 112 -15.12 3.49 -0.99
CA LEU A 112 -14.58 3.41 -2.35
C LEU A 112 -14.48 4.80 -2.99
N LYS A 113 -15.48 5.67 -2.83
CA LYS A 113 -15.41 7.06 -3.31
C LYS A 113 -14.22 7.80 -2.70
N LYS A 114 -14.03 7.69 -1.37
CA LYS A 114 -12.89 8.30 -0.67
C LYS A 114 -11.55 7.75 -1.15
N LEU A 115 -11.46 6.43 -1.37
CA LEU A 115 -10.27 5.79 -1.92
C LEU A 115 -9.91 6.36 -3.30
N TRP A 116 -10.84 6.29 -4.25
CA TRP A 116 -10.56 6.72 -5.63
C TRP A 116 -10.36 8.23 -5.75
N GLN A 117 -11.00 9.03 -4.90
CA GLN A 117 -10.76 10.48 -4.85
C GLN A 117 -9.29 10.82 -4.52
N LYS A 118 -8.61 10.00 -3.70
CA LYS A 118 -7.18 10.16 -3.39
C LYS A 118 -6.28 9.42 -4.37
N LEU A 119 -6.68 8.22 -4.80
CA LEU A 119 -5.82 7.36 -5.59
C LEU A 119 -5.73 7.77 -7.06
N ILE A 120 -6.80 8.32 -7.65
CA ILE A 120 -6.79 8.82 -9.04
C ILE A 120 -5.73 9.92 -9.23
N PRO A 121 -5.71 11.03 -8.46
CA PRO A 121 -4.70 12.07 -8.66
C PRO A 121 -3.28 11.54 -8.42
N PHE A 122 -3.09 10.69 -7.40
CA PHE A 122 -1.82 10.03 -7.13
C PHE A 122 -1.34 9.18 -8.32
N LEU A 123 -2.21 8.32 -8.88
CA LEU A 123 -1.85 7.48 -10.03
C LEU A 123 -1.58 8.30 -11.29
N ASN A 124 -2.31 9.41 -11.50
CA ASN A 124 -2.04 10.32 -12.62
C ASN A 124 -0.65 10.95 -12.50
N GLU A 125 -0.27 11.38 -11.29
CA GLU A 125 1.06 11.92 -11.02
C GLU A 125 2.16 10.88 -11.24
N VAL A 126 1.97 9.66 -10.72
CA VAL A 126 2.89 8.55 -10.96
C VAL A 126 3.07 8.34 -12.46
N CYS A 127 1.98 8.13 -13.21
CA CYS A 127 2.02 7.87 -14.64
C CYS A 127 2.68 9.00 -15.46
N THR A 128 2.55 10.25 -15.00
CA THR A 128 3.15 11.41 -15.68
C THR A 128 4.68 11.47 -15.48
N ASN A 129 5.18 10.91 -14.38
CA ASN A 129 6.59 10.97 -13.98
C ASN A 129 7.32 9.62 -14.09
N LEU A 130 6.73 8.61 -14.75
CA LEU A 130 7.38 7.31 -14.90
C LEU A 130 8.65 7.40 -15.75
N SER A 131 9.72 6.77 -15.24
CA SER A 131 10.94 6.47 -15.98
C SER A 131 10.91 5.00 -16.46
N PRO A 132 11.75 4.60 -17.43
CA PRO A 132 11.84 3.21 -17.87
C PRO A 132 12.12 2.22 -16.72
N GLU A 133 12.93 2.62 -15.74
CA GLU A 133 13.32 1.81 -14.59
C GLU A 133 12.11 1.60 -13.65
N THR A 134 11.37 2.68 -13.38
CA THR A 134 10.21 2.65 -12.47
C THR A 134 8.95 2.09 -13.13
N LEU A 135 8.82 2.16 -14.46
CA LEU A 135 7.69 1.59 -15.21
C LEU A 135 7.50 0.10 -14.91
N SER A 136 8.60 -0.65 -14.82
CA SER A 136 8.59 -2.09 -14.53
C SER A 136 7.96 -2.42 -13.16
N CYS A 137 8.13 -1.52 -12.18
CA CYS A 137 7.57 -1.66 -10.85
C CYS A 137 6.03 -1.58 -10.87
N TRP A 138 5.48 -0.70 -11.71
CA TRP A 138 4.05 -0.43 -11.78
C TRP A 138 3.29 -1.39 -12.70
N ASP A 139 3.94 -2.01 -13.68
CA ASP A 139 3.32 -3.02 -14.55
C ASP A 139 2.70 -4.17 -13.73
N SER A 140 3.40 -4.63 -12.69
CA SER A 140 2.87 -5.63 -11.75
C SER A 140 1.73 -5.08 -10.89
N CYS A 141 1.79 -3.82 -10.47
CA CYS A 141 0.69 -3.17 -9.75
C CYS A 141 -0.59 -3.16 -10.60
N PHE A 142 -0.49 -2.87 -11.89
CA PHE A 142 -1.66 -2.87 -12.77
C PHE A 142 -2.17 -4.28 -13.08
N LYS A 143 -1.26 -5.26 -13.27
CA LYS A 143 -1.63 -6.66 -13.49
C LYS A 143 -2.28 -7.33 -12.28
N PHE A 144 -1.81 -7.03 -11.07
CA PHE A 144 -2.31 -7.66 -9.84
C PHE A 144 -3.31 -6.80 -9.07
N GLY A 145 -3.27 -5.48 -9.24
CA GLY A 145 -4.06 -4.50 -8.49
C GLY A 145 -5.42 -4.21 -9.10
N MET A 146 -5.52 -4.15 -10.43
CA MET A 146 -6.77 -4.02 -11.18
C MET A 146 -7.36 -5.38 -11.55
#